data_AF-A0A352IQM4-F1
#
_entry.id   AF-A0A352IQM4-F1
#
_cell.length_a   1.000
_cell.length_b   1.000
_cell.length_c   1.000
_cell.angle_alpha   90.00
_cell.angle_beta   90.00
_cell.angle_gamma   90.00
#
_symmetry.space_group_name_H-M   'P 1'
#
loop_
_entity.id
_entity.type
_entity.pdbx_description
1 polymer ?
#
loop_
_entity_poly.entity_id
_entity_poly.type
_entity_poly.pdbx_seq_one_letter_code
_entity_poly.pdbx_strand_id
1 'polypeptide(L)'
;SGSDTVSDEEATTGRAGLMYRFENGISPYISYAEAFSMNLGTDGTPEANTLKPTTGDQQEAGVKYVSPDQSLGISAAYFDITQENRVSDGNTPGGVEQTGAVIDGWELQVNKRWQRFETQL
;
A
#
# COMPACT_ATOMS: atom_id res chain seq x y z
N SER A 1 11.67 7.40 36.76
CA SER A 1 10.38 6.73 36.51
C SER A 1 9.82 7.25 35.22
N GLY A 2 9.79 6.43 34.16
CA GLY A 2 8.92 6.71 33.02
C GLY A 2 7.51 6.27 33.40
N SER A 3 6.51 7.08 33.10
CA SER A 3 5.12 6.62 33.11
C SER A 3 4.97 5.55 32.03
N ASP A 4 4.52 4.35 32.39
CA ASP A 4 4.08 3.36 31.40
C ASP A 4 2.84 3.91 30.70
N THR A 5 3.01 4.45 29.50
CA THR A 5 1.89 4.86 28.66
C THR A 5 1.30 3.59 28.04
N VAL A 6 0.20 3.10 28.61
CA VAL A 6 -0.57 1.99 28.03
C VAL A 6 -1.43 2.57 26.92
N SER A 7 -1.11 2.21 25.68
CA SER A 7 -1.93 2.51 24.51
C SER A 7 -2.61 1.22 24.08
N ASP A 8 -3.95 1.20 24.14
CA ASP A 8 -4.80 0.09 23.72
C ASP A 8 -5.50 0.53 22.44
N GLU A 9 -4.90 0.18 21.30
CA GLU A 9 -5.35 0.59 19.98
C GLU A 9 -5.85 -0.64 19.21
N GLU A 10 -7.16 -0.67 18.94
CA GLU A 10 -7.79 -1.71 18.14
C GLU A 10 -8.26 -1.14 16.80
N ALA A 11 -8.09 -1.91 15.72
CA ALA A 11 -8.63 -1.57 14.41
C ALA A 11 -9.16 -2.79 13.67
N THR A 12 -10.29 -2.60 13.00
CA THR A 12 -10.82 -3.57 12.03
C THR A 12 -10.39 -3.12 10.64
N THR A 13 -9.55 -3.90 9.98
CA THR A 13 -9.11 -3.63 8.60
C THR A 13 -9.75 -4.61 7.62
N GLY A 14 -10.18 -4.13 6.48
CA GLY A 14 -10.77 -4.92 5.41
C GLY A 14 -9.99 -4.90 4.10
N ARG A 15 -10.34 -5.84 3.22
CA ARG A 15 -9.99 -5.78 1.79
C ARG A 15 -11.10 -6.40 0.97
N ALA A 16 -11.40 -5.79 -0.17
CA ALA A 16 -12.37 -6.26 -1.13
C ALA A 16 -11.83 -6.08 -2.55
N GLY A 17 -12.19 -6.99 -3.45
CA GLY A 17 -11.76 -6.88 -4.84
C GLY A 17 -12.66 -7.68 -5.77
N LEU A 18 -12.81 -7.19 -6.99
CA LEU A 18 -13.54 -7.83 -8.06
C LEU A 18 -12.64 -7.91 -9.29
N MET A 19 -12.61 -9.09 -9.91
CA MET A 19 -11.88 -9.31 -11.16
C MET A 19 -12.73 -10.16 -12.09
N TYR A 20 -12.72 -9.82 -13.37
CA TYR A 20 -13.31 -10.64 -14.41
C TYR A 20 -12.21 -11.11 -15.36
N ARG A 21 -12.25 -12.38 -15.80
CA ARG A 21 -11.28 -12.93 -16.75
C ARG A 21 -11.97 -13.28 -18.06
N PHE A 22 -11.63 -12.55 -19.11
CA PHE A 22 -12.07 -12.85 -20.46
C PHE A 22 -11.25 -14.00 -21.07
N GLU A 23 -11.85 -14.71 -22.03
CA GLU A 23 -11.20 -15.83 -22.75
C GLU A 23 -10.01 -15.36 -23.61
N ASN A 24 -9.98 -14.08 -23.99
CA ASN A 24 -8.88 -13.48 -24.76
C ASN A 24 -7.62 -13.17 -23.93
N GLY A 25 -7.59 -13.54 -22.64
CA GLY A 25 -6.46 -13.34 -21.74
C GLY A 25 -6.46 -11.99 -21.00
N ILE A 26 -7.44 -11.12 -21.25
CA ILE A 26 -7.59 -9.83 -20.55
C ILE A 26 -8.37 -10.05 -19.24
N SER A 27 -7.93 -9.40 -18.18
CA SER A 27 -8.58 -9.45 -16.86
C SER A 27 -8.64 -8.07 -16.19
N PRO A 28 -9.73 -7.30 -16.35
CA PRO A 28 -9.93 -6.08 -15.56
C PRO A 28 -10.22 -6.41 -14.10
N TYR A 29 -9.82 -5.51 -13.21
CA TYR A 29 -10.11 -5.60 -11.78
C TYR A 29 -10.24 -4.24 -11.13
N ILE A 30 -10.90 -4.25 -9.97
CA ILE A 30 -10.92 -3.17 -9.00
C ILE A 30 -10.66 -3.76 -7.61
N SER A 31 -10.00 -3.03 -6.74
CA SER A 31 -9.73 -3.43 -5.37
C SER A 31 -9.68 -2.26 -4.40
N TYR A 32 -10.03 -2.57 -3.15
CA TYR A 32 -9.92 -1.70 -1.99
C TYR A 32 -9.22 -2.47 -0.86
N ALA A 33 -8.31 -1.82 -0.14
CA ALA A 33 -7.65 -2.40 1.01
C ALA A 33 -7.36 -1.33 2.07
N GLU A 34 -7.46 -1.72 3.33
CA GLU A 34 -7.11 -0.89 4.48
C GLU A 34 -5.86 -1.40 5.18
N ALA A 35 -5.10 -0.47 5.74
CA ALA A 35 -3.89 -0.70 6.52
C ALA A 35 -3.99 -0.01 7.87
N PHE A 36 -3.40 -0.63 8.88
CA PHE A 36 -3.32 -0.11 10.24
C PHE A 36 -1.95 -0.44 10.84
N SER A 37 -1.35 0.53 11.51
CA SER A 37 -0.09 0.37 12.23
C SER A 37 -0.12 1.22 13.49
N MET A 38 0.03 0.57 14.66
CA MET A 38 0.09 1.26 15.95
C MET A 38 1.34 2.15 16.04
N ASN A 39 1.20 3.32 16.67
CA ASN A 39 2.31 4.21 16.93
C ASN A 39 2.56 4.27 18.44
N LEU A 40 3.69 3.73 18.90
CA LEU A 40 4.03 3.75 20.32
C LEU A 40 4.63 5.09 20.72
N GLY A 41 4.19 5.64 21.85
CA GLY A 41 4.79 6.82 22.48
C GLY A 41 3.92 8.07 22.41
N THR A 42 4.55 9.23 22.63
CA THR A 42 3.90 10.54 22.67
C THR A 42 4.56 11.49 21.67
N ASP A 43 3.87 12.57 21.33
CA ASP A 43 4.34 13.61 20.40
C ASP A 43 5.58 14.40 20.86
N GLY A 44 6.06 14.15 22.08
CA GLY A 44 7.22 14.84 22.66
C GLY A 44 6.94 16.30 23.04
N THR A 45 5.66 16.70 23.12
CA THR A 45 5.24 18.00 23.66
C THR A 45 5.17 17.97 25.20
N PRO A 46 5.16 19.12 25.88
CA PRO A 46 4.91 19.18 27.33
C PRO A 46 3.59 18.53 27.76
N GLU A 47 2.60 18.53 26.88
CA GLU A 47 1.29 17.90 27.05
C GLU A 47 1.33 16.37 26.87
N ALA A 48 2.40 15.83 26.27
CA ALA A 48 2.66 14.40 26.08
C ALA A 48 1.48 13.63 25.47
N ASN A 49 0.94 14.13 24.36
CA ASN A 49 -0.20 13.49 23.70
C ASN A 49 0.23 12.14 23.10
N THR A 50 -0.53 11.08 23.37
CA THR A 50 -0.31 9.76 22.76
C THR A 50 -0.46 9.84 21.24
N LEU A 51 0.42 9.17 20.52
CA LEU A 51 0.34 9.09 19.06
C LEU A 51 -0.89 8.29 18.64
N LYS A 52 -1.63 8.78 17.65
CA LYS A 52 -2.70 8.02 17.02
C LYS A 52 -2.11 6.93 16.13
N PRO A 53 -2.79 5.80 15.91
CA PRO A 53 -2.34 4.82 14.94
C PRO A 53 -2.26 5.40 13.52
N THR A 54 -1.28 4.94 12.74
CA THR A 54 -1.19 5.20 11.30
C THR A 54 -2.23 4.33 10.59
N THR A 55 -3.12 4.96 9.83
CA THR A 55 -4.11 4.26 8.98
C THR A 55 -3.81 4.54 7.53
N GLY A 56 -4.25 3.63 6.65
CA GLY A 56 -4.23 3.89 5.23
C GLY A 56 -5.33 3.15 4.50
N ASP A 57 -5.76 3.71 3.39
CA ASP A 57 -6.68 3.10 2.45
C ASP A 57 -6.10 3.18 1.05
N GLN A 58 -6.32 2.12 0.27
CA GLN A 58 -5.87 2.03 -1.10
C GLN A 58 -7.03 1.60 -1.99
N GLN A 59 -7.27 2.37 -3.04
CA GLN A 59 -8.14 2.03 -4.14
C GLN A 59 -7.30 1.78 -5.39
N GLU A 60 -7.58 0.71 -6.12
CA GLU A 60 -6.87 0.39 -7.35
C GLU A 60 -7.83 -0.14 -8.41
N ALA A 61 -7.65 0.33 -9.64
CA ALA A 61 -8.36 -0.16 -10.81
C ALA A 61 -7.34 -0.46 -11.91
N GLY A 62 -7.39 -1.66 -12.48
CA GLY A 62 -6.39 -2.07 -13.44
C GLY A 62 -6.85 -3.15 -14.40
N VAL A 63 -5.98 -3.43 -15.36
CA VAL A 63 -6.16 -4.47 -16.37
C VAL A 63 -4.90 -5.29 -16.44
N LYS A 64 -5.06 -6.60 -16.41
CA LYS A 64 -3.99 -7.57 -16.66
C LYS A 64 -4.22 -8.25 -18.00
N TYR A 65 -3.16 -8.59 -18.70
CA TYR A 65 -3.18 -9.38 -19.91
C TYR A 65 -2.14 -10.49 -19.82
N VAL A 66 -2.53 -11.70 -20.21
CA VAL A 66 -1.61 -12.83 -20.42
C VAL A 66 -1.84 -13.38 -21.81
N SER A 67 -0.77 -13.52 -22.59
CA SER A 67 -0.87 -14.10 -23.93
C SER A 67 -1.27 -15.58 -23.88
N PRO A 68 -1.92 -16.13 -24.93
CA PRO A 68 -2.37 -17.52 -24.94
C PRO A 68 -1.25 -18.55 -24.71
N ASP A 69 -0.03 -18.26 -25.18
CA ASP A 69 1.17 -19.09 -24.98
C ASP A 69 1.86 -18.85 -23.62
N GLN A 70 1.30 -17.98 -22.78
CA GLN A 70 1.81 -17.57 -21.47
C GLN A 70 3.26 -17.05 -21.51
N SER A 71 3.72 -16.57 -22.67
CA SER A 71 5.07 -16.03 -22.81
C SER A 71 5.13 -14.53 -22.51
N LEU A 72 4.00 -13.82 -22.55
CA LEU A 72 3.90 -12.38 -22.30
C LEU A 72 2.82 -12.10 -21.24
N GLY A 73 3.19 -11.34 -20.22
CA GLY A 73 2.28 -10.76 -19.24
C GLY A 73 2.41 -9.24 -19.21
N ILE A 74 1.28 -8.53 -19.17
CA ILE A 74 1.22 -7.07 -19.06
C ILE A 74 0.23 -6.72 -17.95
N SER A 75 0.57 -5.76 -17.09
CA SER A 75 -0.33 -5.19 -16.09
C SER A 75 -0.29 -3.67 -16.22
N ALA A 76 -1.45 -3.03 -16.20
CA ALA A 76 -1.56 -1.58 -16.10
C ALA A 76 -2.63 -1.24 -15.05
N ALA A 77 -2.35 -0.29 -14.17
CA ALA A 77 -3.26 0.10 -13.10
C ALA A 77 -3.18 1.59 -12.79
N TYR A 78 -4.27 2.13 -12.31
CA TYR A 78 -4.32 3.39 -11.57
C TYR A 78 -4.57 3.07 -10.10
N PHE A 79 -3.83 3.71 -9.21
CA PHE A 79 -3.99 3.56 -7.77
C PHE A 79 -4.13 4.94 -7.12
N ASP A 80 -4.84 4.95 -5.99
CA ASP A 80 -4.96 6.07 -5.06
C ASP A 80 -4.75 5.49 -3.66
N ILE A 81 -3.77 6.03 -2.94
CA ILE A 81 -3.41 5.61 -1.59
C ILE A 81 -3.50 6.84 -0.70
N THR A 82 -4.40 6.78 0.28
CA THR A 82 -4.48 7.78 1.34
C THR A 82 -3.90 7.20 2.63
N GLN A 83 -3.03 7.96 3.28
CA GLN A 83 -2.42 7.59 4.55
C GLN A 83 -2.64 8.70 5.56
N GLU A 84 -3.11 8.35 6.75
CA GLU A 84 -3.32 9.28 7.85
C GLU A 84 -2.39 8.97 9.02
N ASN A 85 -2.13 10.00 9.83
CA ASN A 85 -1.39 9.90 11.09
C ASN A 85 0.05 9.34 10.96
N ARG A 86 0.67 9.49 9.79
CA ARG A 86 2.06 9.10 9.56
C ARG A 86 3.00 9.93 10.43
N VAL A 87 3.77 9.25 11.27
CA VAL A 87 4.75 9.89 12.15
C VAL A 87 5.90 10.48 11.32
N SER A 88 6.24 11.74 11.60
CA SER A 88 7.33 12.50 11.00
C SER A 88 8.05 13.30 12.09
N ASP A 89 9.28 13.71 11.82
CA ASP A 89 10.02 14.60 12.73
C ASP A 89 9.27 15.92 12.90
N GLY A 90 9.05 16.31 14.16
CA GLY A 90 8.37 17.55 14.52
C GLY A 90 9.33 18.75 14.58
N ASN A 91 8.75 19.92 14.88
CA ASN A 91 9.50 21.18 14.97
C ASN A 91 10.29 21.36 16.29
N THR A 92 10.11 20.46 17.26
CA THR A 92 10.80 20.49 18.56
C THR A 92 11.86 19.38 18.63
N PRO A 93 13.02 19.62 19.30
CA PRO A 93 14.03 18.58 19.46
C PRO A 93 13.49 17.33 20.15
N GLY A 94 13.49 16.20 19.45
CA GLY A 94 12.96 14.93 19.95
C GLY A 94 11.42 14.81 19.93
N GLY A 95 10.72 15.82 19.40
CA GLY A 95 9.28 15.75 19.17
C GLY A 95 8.95 15.18 17.79
N VAL A 96 7.75 14.63 17.66
CA VAL A 96 7.22 14.09 16.41
C VAL A 96 5.87 14.72 16.10
N GLU A 97 5.52 14.76 14.83
CA GLU A 97 4.20 15.18 14.36
C GLU A 97 3.55 14.10 13.51
N GLN A 98 2.22 14.17 13.38
CA GLN A 98 1.45 13.22 12.60
C GLN A 98 0.88 13.90 11.36
N THR A 99 1.25 13.40 10.18
CA THR A 99 0.92 14.00 8.89
C THR A 99 0.09 13.05 8.04
N GLY A 100 -0.70 13.61 7.12
CA GLY A 100 -1.38 12.85 6.08
C GLY A 100 -0.57 12.84 4.78
N ALA A 101 -0.80 11.83 3.93
CA ALA A 101 -0.27 11.77 2.58
C ALA A 101 -1.33 11.19 1.63
N VAL A 102 -1.39 11.72 0.42
CA VAL A 102 -2.14 11.14 -0.70
C VAL A 102 -1.12 10.83 -1.79
N ILE A 103 -1.15 9.60 -2.29
CA ILE A 103 -0.26 9.11 -3.34
C ILE A 103 -1.13 8.42 -4.39
N ASP A 104 -1.27 9.07 -5.54
CA ASP A 104 -1.96 8.51 -6.69
C ASP A 104 -1.03 8.39 -7.90
N GLY A 105 -1.36 7.48 -8.82
CA GLY A 105 -0.56 7.32 -10.01
C GLY A 105 -0.90 6.13 -10.87
N TRP A 106 -0.10 5.97 -11.92
CA TRP A 106 -0.21 4.88 -12.88
C TRP A 106 0.98 3.93 -12.73
N GLU A 107 0.71 2.63 -12.78
CA GLU A 107 1.72 1.59 -12.86
C GLU A 107 1.59 0.82 -14.19
N LEU A 108 2.73 0.48 -14.80
CA LEU A 108 2.81 -0.39 -15.96
C LEU A 108 3.92 -1.43 -15.76
N GLN A 109 3.57 -2.70 -15.89
CA GLN A 109 4.51 -3.82 -15.80
C GLN A 109 4.43 -4.69 -17.04
N VAL A 110 5.58 -5.12 -17.57
CA VAL A 110 5.68 -6.05 -18.71
C VAL A 110 6.66 -7.17 -18.38
N ASN A 111 6.22 -8.41 -18.57
CA ASN A 111 7.02 -9.62 -18.36
C ASN A 111 7.04 -10.45 -19.64
N LYS A 112 8.22 -10.72 -20.22
CA LYS A 112 8.37 -11.59 -21.41
C LYS A 112 9.33 -12.73 -21.10
N ARG A 113 8.87 -13.97 -21.35
CA ARG A 113 9.70 -15.17 -21.30
C ARG A 113 10.23 -15.47 -22.70
N TRP A 114 11.55 -15.39 -22.87
CA TRP A 114 12.25 -15.89 -24.06
C TRP A 114 12.64 -17.36 -23.85
N GLN A 115 12.54 -18.16 -24.92
CA GLN A 115 13.06 -19.52 -24.90
C GLN A 115 14.60 -19.47 -24.90
N ARG A 116 15.22 -20.39 -24.15
CA ARG A 116 16.67 -20.53 -24.05
C ARG A 116 17.23 -20.85 -25.45
N PHE A 117 18.18 -20.06 -25.94
CA PHE A 117 18.96 -20.46 -27.11
C PHE A 117 19.82 -21.66 -26.70
N GLU A 118 19.45 -22.86 -27.13
CA GLU A 118 20.37 -23.98 -27.15
C GLU A 118 21.32 -23.79 -28.33
N THR A 119 22.51 -23.23 -28.08
CA THR A 119 23.62 -23.38 -29.00
C THR A 119 24.09 -24.84 -28.90
N GLN A 120 23.65 -25.67 -29.85
CA GLN A 120 24.37 -26.90 -30.12
C GLN A 120 25.68 -26.53 -30.83
N LEU A 121 26.80 -26.80 -30.17
CA LEU A 121 28.13 -26.94 -30.77
C LEU A 121 28.43 -28.43 -30.92
#